data_AF-A0A9P5GVV1-F1
#
_entry.id   AF-A0A9P5GVV1-F1
#
_cell.length_a   1.000
_cell.length_b   1.000
_cell.length_c   1.000
_cell.angle_alpha   90.00
_cell.angle_beta   90.00
_cell.angle_gamma   90.00
#
_symmetry.space_group_name_H-M   'P 1'
#
loop_
_entity.id
_entity.type
_entity.pdbx_description
1 polymer ?
#
loop_
_entity_poly.entity_id
_entity_poly.type
_entity_poly.pdbx_seq_one_letter_code
_entity_poly.pdbx_strand_id
1 'polypeptide(L)'
;MYAISQVHFDKEADREDILRFLCDQFFDHSDLSRSLVTVFEDHFSSLLGNRGHSHSNIDTTVDLLAIRGADLDFDDRPLTALQLAVANADLKNTSRLLDLGAEPKRIGNSKSPPYATAPLSRLNRFRGQSPLRICQVLIQEQRDDLESEVNGVNGVNGVGGNDGHDEDDEDDVLEEISQNLIQAGGEDSIED
;
A
#
# COMPACT_ATOMS: atom_id res chain seq x y z
N MET A 1 38.68 19.65 -7.14
CA MET A 1 38.53 19.56 -5.67
C MET A 1 37.12 20.00 -5.35
N TYR A 2 36.20 19.08 -5.09
CA TYR A 2 34.88 19.44 -4.57
C TYR A 2 34.99 19.50 -3.05
N ALA A 3 34.75 20.68 -2.49
CA ALA A 3 34.65 20.89 -1.06
C ALA A 3 33.35 20.27 -0.57
N ILE A 4 33.43 19.10 0.06
CA ILE A 4 32.31 18.53 0.80
C ILE A 4 32.27 19.29 2.13
N SER A 5 31.43 20.33 2.19
CA SER A 5 31.12 21.01 3.45
C SER A 5 30.53 19.99 4.41
N GLN A 6 31.19 19.79 5.55
CA GLN A 6 30.67 19.00 6.67
C GLN A 6 29.38 19.64 7.17
N VAL A 7 28.24 19.06 6.80
CA VAL A 7 26.96 19.38 7.43
C VAL A 7 26.98 18.72 8.80
N HIS A 8 27.06 19.54 9.84
CA HIS A 8 27.01 19.12 11.22
C HIS A 8 25.52 18.85 11.56
N PHE A 9 25.10 17.59 11.47
CA PHE A 9 23.75 17.21 11.91
C PHE A 9 23.74 17.15 13.43
N ASP A 10 22.98 18.05 14.05
CA ASP A 10 22.64 17.96 15.47
C ASP A 10 21.84 16.68 15.72
N LYS A 11 21.99 16.06 16.90
CA LYS A 11 21.46 14.71 17.22
C LYS A 11 19.92 14.62 17.23
N GLU A 12 19.25 15.71 16.93
CA GLU A 12 17.81 15.91 16.93
C GLU A 12 17.35 16.56 15.61
N ALA A 13 18.16 16.46 14.54
CA ALA A 13 17.73 16.78 13.20
C ALA A 13 16.70 15.73 12.76
N ASP A 14 15.45 16.17 12.60
CA ASP A 14 14.34 15.32 12.17
C ASP A 14 14.75 14.52 10.93
N ARG A 15 14.41 13.23 10.94
CA ARG A 15 14.59 12.32 9.79
C ARG A 15 14.07 12.96 8.50
N GLU A 16 13.04 13.81 8.60
CA GLU A 16 12.49 14.62 7.52
C GLU A 16 13.49 15.60 6.92
N ASP A 17 14.27 16.34 7.72
CA ASP A 17 15.25 17.32 7.22
C ASP A 17 16.45 16.64 6.55
N ILE A 18 16.87 15.48 7.07
CA ILE A 18 17.91 14.66 6.45
C ILE A 18 17.41 14.10 5.11
N LEU A 19 16.19 13.55 5.07
CA LEU A 19 15.57 13.08 3.83
C LEU A 19 15.36 14.24 2.84
N ARG A 20 14.95 15.42 3.32
CA ARG A 20 14.75 16.64 2.53
C ARG A 20 16.04 17.10 1.86
N PHE A 21 17.14 17.14 2.62
CA PHE A 21 18.47 17.51 2.13
C PHE A 21 19.01 16.49 1.12
N LEU A 22 18.84 15.20 1.39
CA LEU A 22 19.30 14.14 0.48
C LEU A 22 18.48 14.14 -0.83
N CYS A 23 17.16 14.32 -0.76
CA CYS A 23 16.28 14.40 -1.93
C CYS A 23 16.60 15.58 -2.86
N ASP A 24 16.96 16.75 -2.32
CA ASP A 24 17.27 17.94 -3.15
C ASP A 24 18.63 17.90 -3.84
N GLN A 25 19.55 17.06 -3.37
CA GLN A 25 20.95 17.08 -3.84
C GLN A 25 21.32 15.90 -4.74
N PHE A 26 20.61 14.77 -4.68
CA PHE A 26 21.14 13.50 -5.21
C PHE A 26 20.17 12.58 -5.95
N PHE A 27 18.85 12.85 -5.97
CA PHE A 27 17.90 11.89 -6.51
C PHE A 27 17.29 12.35 -7.84
N ASP A 28 17.47 11.54 -8.88
CA ASP A 28 16.68 11.64 -10.10
C ASP A 28 15.21 11.27 -9.79
N HIS A 29 14.27 11.81 -10.57
CA HIS A 29 12.83 11.52 -10.41
C HIS A 29 12.53 10.01 -10.34
N SER A 30 13.25 9.18 -11.11
CA SER A 30 13.09 7.72 -11.08
C SER A 30 13.47 7.08 -9.74
N ASP A 31 14.44 7.65 -9.02
CA ASP A 31 14.86 7.10 -7.74
C ASP A 31 13.92 7.51 -6.60
N LEU A 32 13.29 8.70 -6.70
CA LEU A 32 12.18 9.08 -5.84
C LEU A 32 10.99 8.14 -6.04
N SER A 33 10.63 7.83 -7.28
CA SER A 33 9.55 6.88 -7.59
C SER A 33 9.85 5.46 -7.12
N ARG A 34 11.09 4.97 -7.30
CA ARG A 34 11.52 3.68 -6.73
C ARG A 34 11.40 3.67 -5.21
N SER A 35 11.80 4.76 -4.56
CA SER A 35 11.74 4.89 -3.11
C SER A 35 10.29 4.81 -2.63
N LEU A 36 9.35 5.44 -3.36
CA LEU A 36 7.92 5.35 -3.05
C LEU A 36 7.43 3.90 -3.06
N VAL A 37 7.73 3.15 -4.12
CA VAL A 37 7.31 1.75 -4.23
C VAL A 37 7.97 0.89 -3.13
N THR A 38 9.25 1.11 -2.83
CA THR A 38 9.97 0.38 -1.78
C THR A 38 9.41 0.67 -0.38
N VAL A 39 8.94 1.88 -0.09
CA VAL A 39 8.29 2.21 1.19
C VAL A 39 7.06 1.33 1.43
N PHE A 40 6.24 1.08 0.40
CA PHE A 40 5.10 0.18 0.50
C PHE A 40 5.49 -1.31 0.58
N GLU A 41 6.56 -1.72 -0.12
CA GLU A 41 7.12 -3.07 -0.02
C GLU A 41 7.63 -3.37 1.41
N ASP A 42 8.32 -2.41 2.01
CA ASP A 42 8.81 -2.50 3.38
C ASP A 42 7.65 -2.51 4.39
N HIS A 43 6.61 -1.70 4.16
CA HIS A 43 5.40 -1.70 4.98
C HIS A 43 4.69 -3.06 4.97
N PHE A 44 4.45 -3.63 3.79
CA PHE A 44 3.87 -4.97 3.64
C PHE A 44 4.73 -6.02 4.35
N SER A 45 6.05 -5.92 4.22
CA SER A 45 6.97 -6.85 4.85
C SER A 45 6.99 -6.75 6.37
N SER A 46 6.82 -5.54 6.91
CA SER A 46 6.70 -5.31 8.35
C SER A 46 5.43 -5.92 8.94
N LEU A 47 4.28 -5.76 8.25
CA LEU A 47 2.99 -6.29 8.68
C LEU A 47 3.00 -7.81 8.83
N LEU A 48 3.66 -8.53 7.91
CA LEU A 48 3.75 -9.99 7.94
C LEU A 48 4.94 -10.54 8.74
N GLY A 49 5.93 -9.69 9.05
CA GLY A 49 7.23 -10.11 9.57
C GLY A 49 7.33 -10.21 11.09
N ASN A 50 6.32 -9.82 11.86
CA ASN A 50 6.35 -9.78 13.33
C ASN A 50 7.59 -9.07 13.91
N ARG A 51 8.19 -8.16 13.13
CA ARG A 51 9.30 -7.32 13.56
C ARG A 51 8.67 -6.05 14.11
N GLY A 52 8.54 -5.97 15.43
CA GLY A 52 8.13 -4.74 16.12
C GLY A 52 9.04 -3.59 15.75
N HIS A 53 8.66 -2.83 14.74
CA HIS A 53 9.25 -1.55 14.39
C HIS A 53 8.10 -0.59 14.14
N SER A 54 8.18 0.52 14.86
CA SER A 54 7.24 1.63 15.01
C SER A 54 6.34 1.85 13.82
N HIS A 55 5.06 2.19 14.10
CA HIS A 55 4.14 2.85 13.19
C HIS A 55 4.91 3.71 12.19
N SER A 56 5.15 3.13 11.01
CA SER A 56 5.89 3.77 9.95
C SER A 56 5.02 4.96 9.55
N ASN A 57 5.52 6.19 9.70
CA ASN A 57 4.91 7.41 9.14
C ASN A 57 5.01 7.35 7.60
N ILE A 58 4.38 6.33 7.03
CA ILE A 58 4.31 6.05 5.61
C ILE A 58 3.58 7.19 4.91
N ASP A 59 2.57 7.77 5.55
CA ASP A 59 1.83 8.95 5.10
C ASP A 59 2.75 10.15 4.90
N THR A 60 3.58 10.49 5.89
CA THR A 60 4.56 11.58 5.76
C THR A 60 5.58 11.30 4.67
N THR A 61 5.99 10.03 4.52
CA THR A 61 6.99 9.64 3.52
C THR A 61 6.42 9.72 2.10
N VAL A 62 5.17 9.27 1.90
CA VAL A 62 4.43 9.36 0.63
C VAL A 62 4.27 10.82 0.23
N ASP A 63 3.84 11.68 1.15
CA ASP A 63 3.68 13.11 0.89
C ASP A 63 4.98 13.79 0.49
N LEU A 64 6.06 13.51 1.21
CA LEU A 64 7.38 14.07 0.91
C LEU A 64 7.86 13.62 -0.48
N LEU A 65 7.70 12.35 -0.83
CA LEU A 65 8.10 11.84 -2.14
C LEU A 65 7.25 12.44 -3.26
N ALA A 66 5.93 12.54 -3.06
CA ALA A 66 5.01 13.13 -4.03
C ALA A 66 5.29 14.63 -4.26
N ILE A 67 5.49 15.42 -3.20
CA ILE A 67 5.85 16.86 -3.29
C ILE A 67 7.15 17.05 -4.09
N ARG A 68 8.07 16.07 -4.04
CA ARG A 68 9.35 16.11 -4.76
C ARG A 68 9.27 15.57 -6.19
N GLY A 69 8.08 15.22 -6.66
CA GLY A 69 7.86 14.76 -8.02
C GLY A 69 8.22 13.29 -8.22
N ALA A 70 8.04 12.46 -7.18
CA ALA A 70 7.93 11.02 -7.39
C ALA A 70 6.73 10.74 -8.30
N ASP A 71 6.95 9.88 -9.29
CA ASP A 71 5.89 9.35 -10.15
C ASP A 71 5.09 8.30 -9.37
N LEU A 72 3.81 8.58 -9.11
CA LEU A 72 2.91 7.69 -8.37
C LEU A 72 2.53 6.44 -9.18
N ASP A 73 2.62 6.55 -10.50
CA ASP A 73 2.26 5.53 -11.49
C ASP A 73 3.47 4.76 -12.00
N PHE A 74 4.59 4.91 -11.30
CA PHE A 74 5.86 4.33 -11.67
C PHE A 74 5.77 2.81 -11.76
N ASP A 75 6.08 2.31 -12.94
CA ASP A 75 5.84 0.93 -13.33
C ASP A 75 7.12 0.11 -13.48
N ASP A 76 8.26 0.54 -12.95
CA ASP A 76 9.50 -0.28 -13.05
C ASP A 76 9.44 -1.58 -12.22
N ARG A 77 8.44 -1.69 -11.34
CA ARG A 77 8.15 -2.82 -10.46
C ARG A 77 6.96 -3.65 -10.93
N PRO A 78 6.79 -4.88 -10.36
CA PRO A 78 5.62 -5.71 -10.63
C PRO A 78 4.28 -5.06 -10.32
N LEU A 79 4.26 -4.17 -9.33
CA LEU A 79 3.10 -3.45 -8.84
C LEU A 79 3.46 -1.96 -8.65
N THR A 80 2.48 -1.07 -8.84
CA THR A 80 2.57 0.37 -8.51
C THR A 80 2.41 0.59 -7.01
N ALA A 81 2.71 1.81 -6.55
CA ALA A 81 2.45 2.21 -5.17
C ALA A 81 0.98 2.02 -4.77
N LEU A 82 0.04 2.37 -5.67
CA LEU A 82 -1.40 2.21 -5.41
C LEU A 82 -1.82 0.74 -5.31
N GLN A 83 -1.31 -0.12 -6.20
CA GLN A 83 -1.59 -1.56 -6.12
C GLN A 83 -1.07 -2.17 -4.81
N LEU A 84 0.07 -1.69 -4.30
CA LEU A 84 0.62 -2.12 -3.02
C LEU A 84 -0.18 -1.59 -1.83
N ALA A 85 -0.65 -0.35 -1.86
CA ALA A 85 -1.50 0.21 -0.81
C ALA A 85 -2.81 -0.59 -0.68
N VAL A 86 -3.45 -0.92 -1.82
CA VAL A 86 -4.65 -1.78 -1.85
C VAL A 86 -4.34 -3.20 -1.38
N ALA A 87 -3.22 -3.78 -1.80
CA ALA A 87 -2.82 -5.12 -1.36
C ALA A 87 -2.54 -5.21 0.15
N ASN A 88 -2.24 -4.08 0.79
CA ASN A 88 -2.09 -3.94 2.24
C ASN A 88 -3.42 -3.67 2.98
N ALA A 89 -4.55 -3.50 2.27
CA ALA A 89 -5.77 -2.93 2.83
C ALA A 89 -5.55 -1.57 3.52
N ASP A 90 -4.60 -0.78 3.00
CA ASP A 90 -4.21 0.51 3.59
C ASP A 90 -5.08 1.64 3.01
N LEU A 91 -6.27 1.82 3.58
CA LEU A 91 -7.25 2.81 3.15
C LEU A 91 -6.67 4.23 3.16
N LYS A 92 -5.96 4.59 4.23
CA LYS A 92 -5.40 5.94 4.39
C LYS A 92 -4.43 6.29 3.26
N ASN A 93 -3.46 5.42 2.98
CA ASN A 93 -2.50 5.69 1.91
C ASN A 93 -3.09 5.47 0.51
N THR A 94 -4.11 4.60 0.38
CA THR A 94 -4.86 4.46 -0.87
C THR A 94 -5.57 5.76 -1.24
N SER A 95 -6.37 6.31 -0.32
CA SER A 95 -7.04 7.60 -0.52
C SER A 95 -6.03 8.71 -0.76
N ARG A 96 -4.92 8.71 -0.02
CA ARG A 96 -3.88 9.72 -0.19
C ARG A 96 -3.22 9.67 -1.57
N LEU A 97 -2.89 8.49 -2.08
CA LEU A 97 -2.35 8.35 -3.43
C LEU A 97 -3.34 8.82 -4.50
N LEU A 98 -4.63 8.52 -4.33
CA LEU A 98 -5.69 9.02 -5.22
C LEU A 98 -5.82 10.55 -5.15
N ASP A 99 -5.79 11.14 -3.95
CA ASP A 99 -5.82 12.59 -3.75
C ASP A 99 -4.61 13.29 -4.39
N LEU A 100 -3.45 12.63 -4.38
CA LEU A 100 -2.23 13.10 -5.02
C LEU A 100 -2.22 12.89 -6.55
N GLY A 101 -3.26 12.24 -7.11
CA GLY A 101 -3.46 12.07 -8.54
C GLY A 101 -2.90 10.77 -9.12
N ALA A 102 -2.70 9.72 -8.32
CA ALA A 102 -2.35 8.40 -8.83
C ALA A 102 -3.46 7.83 -9.73
N GLU A 103 -3.10 7.23 -10.86
CA GLU A 103 -4.07 6.69 -11.81
C GLU A 103 -4.68 5.37 -11.28
N PRO A 104 -5.99 5.33 -10.97
CA PRO A 104 -6.64 4.19 -10.32
C PRO A 104 -6.68 2.93 -11.18
N LYS A 105 -6.53 3.06 -12.50
CA LYS A 105 -6.48 1.92 -13.44
C LYS A 105 -5.04 1.50 -13.76
N ARG A 106 -4.02 2.20 -13.25
CA ARG A 106 -2.61 1.91 -13.57
C ARG A 106 -2.19 0.56 -13.00
N ILE A 107 -1.45 -0.18 -13.83
CA ILE A 107 -0.83 -1.45 -13.44
C ILE A 107 0.68 -1.36 -13.55
N GLY A 108 1.38 -2.01 -12.62
CA GLY A 108 2.82 -2.17 -12.67
C GLY A 108 3.25 -3.05 -13.84
N ASN A 109 4.56 -3.12 -14.07
CA ASN A 109 5.13 -3.88 -15.17
C ASN A 109 5.08 -5.39 -14.87
N SER A 110 4.12 -6.07 -15.50
CA SER A 110 3.97 -7.53 -15.45
C SER A 110 5.14 -8.31 -16.07
N LYS A 111 6.07 -7.64 -16.77
CA LYS A 111 7.30 -8.25 -17.32
C LYS A 111 8.53 -8.05 -16.44
N SER A 112 8.45 -7.21 -15.39
CA SER A 112 9.54 -7.06 -14.43
C SER A 112 9.84 -8.39 -13.70
N PRO A 113 11.00 -8.55 -13.05
CA PRO A 113 11.23 -9.73 -12.22
C PRO A 113 10.19 -9.82 -11.09
N PRO A 114 9.65 -11.02 -10.79
CA PRO A 114 8.72 -11.18 -9.66
C PRO A 114 9.42 -10.90 -8.33
N TYR A 115 8.63 -10.65 -7.28
CA TYR A 115 9.13 -10.60 -5.92
C TYR A 115 9.71 -11.95 -5.51
N ALA A 116 11.02 -11.99 -5.28
CA ALA A 116 11.74 -13.22 -4.94
C ALA A 116 11.79 -13.49 -3.43
N THR A 117 11.64 -12.45 -2.60
CA THR A 117 11.74 -12.55 -1.14
C THR A 117 10.37 -12.87 -0.55
N ALA A 118 10.33 -13.78 0.42
CA ALA A 118 9.23 -13.79 1.38
C ALA A 118 9.40 -12.56 2.29
N PRO A 119 8.34 -11.79 2.58
CA PRO A 119 6.91 -12.10 2.36
C PRO A 119 6.32 -11.55 1.04
N LEU A 120 7.06 -10.73 0.29
CA LEU A 120 6.59 -10.07 -0.94
C LEU A 120 6.18 -11.05 -2.06
N SER A 121 6.67 -12.29 -2.03
CA SER A 121 6.30 -13.31 -3.01
C SER A 121 4.79 -13.55 -3.11
N ARG A 122 4.01 -13.28 -2.03
CA ARG A 122 2.54 -13.36 -2.04
C ARG A 122 1.91 -12.35 -2.99
N LEU A 123 2.54 -11.19 -3.18
CA LEU A 123 2.06 -10.13 -4.07
C LEU A 123 2.20 -10.49 -5.55
N ASN A 124 2.97 -11.52 -5.89
CA ASN A 124 3.12 -11.97 -7.28
C ASN A 124 1.80 -12.40 -7.92
N ARG A 125 0.79 -12.80 -7.12
CA ARG A 125 -0.55 -13.15 -7.61
C ARG A 125 -1.32 -11.97 -8.20
N PHE A 126 -0.99 -10.75 -7.77
CA PHE A 126 -1.65 -9.51 -8.19
C PHE A 126 -1.04 -8.86 -9.43
N ARG A 127 0.03 -9.45 -9.98
CA ARG A 127 0.72 -8.88 -11.15
C ARG A 127 -0.20 -8.79 -12.36
N GLY A 128 -0.21 -7.61 -12.98
CA GLY A 128 -1.07 -7.33 -14.13
C GLY A 128 -2.56 -7.18 -13.80
N GLN A 129 -2.94 -7.15 -12.52
CA GLN A 129 -4.31 -6.86 -12.10
C GLN A 129 -4.46 -5.37 -11.77
N SER A 130 -5.58 -4.73 -12.08
CA SER A 130 -5.83 -3.35 -11.64
C SER A 130 -5.99 -3.27 -10.11
N PRO A 131 -5.77 -2.11 -9.49
CA PRO A 131 -6.06 -1.88 -8.07
C PRO A 131 -7.46 -2.36 -7.66
N LEU A 132 -8.49 -2.05 -8.46
CA LEU A 132 -9.87 -2.51 -8.21
C LEU A 132 -9.98 -4.04 -8.23
N ARG A 133 -9.29 -4.72 -9.16
CA ARG A 133 -9.31 -6.17 -9.23
C ARG A 133 -8.62 -6.81 -8.04
N ILE A 134 -7.52 -6.23 -7.56
CA ILE A 134 -6.82 -6.66 -6.34
C ILE A 134 -7.78 -6.56 -5.15
N CYS A 135 -8.45 -5.42 -5.00
CA CYS A 135 -9.44 -5.19 -3.95
C CYS A 135 -10.56 -6.25 -3.98
N GLN A 136 -11.16 -6.51 -5.14
CA GLN A 136 -12.18 -7.56 -5.30
C GLN A 136 -11.69 -8.96 -4.92
N VAL A 137 -10.46 -9.31 -5.26
CA VAL A 137 -9.87 -10.60 -4.88
C VAL A 137 -9.72 -10.70 -3.36
N LEU A 138 -9.28 -9.62 -2.70
CA LEU A 138 -9.15 -9.59 -1.24
C LEU A 138 -10.50 -9.70 -0.52
N ILE A 139 -11.54 -9.00 -1.02
CA ILE A 139 -12.91 -9.12 -0.49
C ILE A 139 -13.41 -10.57 -0.62
N GLN A 140 -13.14 -11.22 -1.75
CA GLN A 140 -13.52 -12.62 -1.94
C GLN A 140 -12.75 -13.56 -1.00
N GLU A 141 -11.44 -13.35 -0.81
CA GLU A 141 -10.62 -14.14 0.12
C GLU A 141 -11.15 -14.04 1.56
N GLN A 142 -11.53 -12.83 2.01
CA GLN A 142 -12.16 -12.65 3.34
C GLN A 142 -13.49 -13.41 3.48
N ARG A 143 -14.31 -13.44 2.42
CA ARG A 143 -15.59 -14.17 2.41
C ARG A 143 -15.41 -15.69 2.43
N ASP A 144 -14.45 -16.21 1.66
CA ASP A 144 -14.19 -17.64 1.58
C ASP A 144 -13.67 -18.21 2.93
N ASP A 145 -12.91 -17.41 3.70
CA ASP A 145 -12.45 -17.79 5.04
C ASP A 145 -13.63 -17.94 6.02
N LEU A 146 -14.64 -17.05 5.93
CA LEU A 146 -15.85 -17.13 6.75
C LEU A 146 -16.74 -18.34 6.41
N GLU A 147 -16.85 -18.72 5.14
CA GLU A 147 -17.66 -19.89 4.73
C GLU A 147 -17.02 -21.24 5.10
N SER A 148 -15.69 -21.27 5.23
CA SER A 148 -14.94 -22.46 5.65
C SER A 148 -15.19 -22.83 7.12
N GLU A 149 -15.38 -21.83 8.00
CA GLU A 149 -15.72 -22.07 9.41
C GLU A 149 -17.15 -22.58 9.60
N VAL A 150 -18.10 -22.08 8.82
CA VAL A 150 -19.53 -22.46 8.93
C VAL A 150 -19.79 -23.91 8.51
N ASN A 151 -19.00 -24.46 7.58
CA ASN A 151 -19.14 -25.85 7.13
C ASN A 151 -18.33 -26.88 7.94
N GLY A 152 -17.53 -26.44 8.92
CA GLY A 152 -16.74 -27.31 9.80
C GLY A 152 -17.42 -27.70 11.11
N VAL A 153 -18.49 -27.01 11.52
CA VAL A 153 -19.13 -27.18 12.84
C VAL A 153 -20.46 -27.92 12.74
N ASN A 154 -20.42 -29.16 12.27
CA ASN A 154 -21.52 -30.10 12.44
C ASN A 154 -21.05 -31.26 13.33
N GLY A 155 -20.74 -30.95 14.60
CA GLY A 155 -20.23 -31.99 15.48
C GLY A 155 -19.81 -31.66 16.91
N VAL A 156 -20.29 -30.62 17.60
CA VAL A 156 -20.25 -30.61 19.08
C VAL A 156 -21.22 -29.60 19.70
N ASN A 157 -22.07 -30.10 20.61
CA ASN A 157 -22.88 -29.32 21.54
C ASN A 157 -22.00 -28.47 22.47
N GLY A 158 -22.42 -27.24 22.81
CA GLY A 158 -21.77 -26.46 23.86
C GLY A 158 -22.46 -25.14 24.19
N VAL A 159 -23.12 -25.13 25.33
CA VAL A 159 -23.79 -24.01 26.02
C VAL A 159 -22.88 -22.78 26.23
N GLY A 160 -23.44 -21.58 26.01
CA GLY A 160 -23.23 -20.44 26.92
C GLY A 160 -22.49 -19.22 26.38
N GLY A 161 -23.08 -18.03 26.60
CA GLY A 161 -22.37 -16.74 26.62
C GLY A 161 -22.87 -15.71 25.62
N ASN A 162 -23.94 -15.00 25.99
CA ASN A 162 -24.17 -13.64 25.48
C ASN A 162 -23.11 -12.76 26.12
N ASP A 163 -22.13 -12.30 25.34
CA ASP A 163 -21.37 -11.10 25.66
C ASP A 163 -21.47 -10.18 24.44
N GLY A 164 -22.01 -8.98 24.66
CA GLY A 164 -22.23 -7.97 23.62
C GLY A 164 -20.90 -7.58 22.98
N HIS A 165 -20.79 -7.89 21.70
CA HIS A 165 -19.65 -7.53 20.88
C HIS A 165 -19.93 -6.16 20.26
N ASP A 166 -19.25 -5.14 20.75
CA ASP A 166 -19.03 -3.89 20.02
C ASP A 166 -18.02 -4.19 18.88
N GLU A 167 -18.44 -4.96 17.87
CA GLU A 167 -17.73 -5.19 16.60
C GLU A 167 -18.30 -4.24 15.54
N ASP A 168 -18.21 -2.95 15.79
CA ASP A 168 -18.42 -1.95 14.76
C ASP A 168 -17.02 -1.49 14.29
N ASP A 169 -16.73 -1.67 12.99
CA ASP A 169 -15.95 -0.74 12.12
C ASP A 169 -14.76 -1.30 11.30
N GLU A 170 -14.31 -2.57 11.40
CA GLU A 170 -13.18 -3.07 10.56
C GLU A 170 -13.60 -3.84 9.29
N ASP A 171 -14.86 -4.28 9.17
CA ASP A 171 -15.30 -5.16 8.07
C ASP A 171 -15.47 -4.48 6.71
N ASP A 172 -15.46 -3.14 6.66
CA ASP A 172 -15.77 -2.38 5.44
C ASP A 172 -14.55 -1.67 4.80
N VAL A 173 -13.33 -1.84 5.34
CA VAL A 173 -12.14 -1.12 4.84
C VAL A 173 -11.88 -1.37 3.35
N LEU A 174 -11.98 -2.64 2.91
CA LEU A 174 -11.81 -2.98 1.50
C LEU A 174 -12.99 -2.49 0.64
N GLU A 175 -14.20 -2.45 1.21
CA GLU A 175 -15.37 -1.93 0.51
C GLU A 175 -15.25 -0.41 0.29
N GLU A 176 -14.74 0.33 1.28
CA GLU A 176 -14.42 1.74 1.15
C GLU A 176 -13.30 1.98 0.13
N ILE A 177 -12.22 1.19 0.16
CA ILE A 177 -11.15 1.26 -0.86
C ILE A 177 -11.73 1.03 -2.26
N SER A 178 -12.62 0.05 -2.43
CA SER A 178 -13.30 -0.22 -3.70
C SER A 178 -14.10 0.99 -4.18
N GLN A 179 -14.88 1.61 -3.29
CA GLN A 179 -15.66 2.81 -3.61
C GLN A 179 -14.76 3.97 -4.05
N ASN A 180 -13.67 4.23 -3.32
CA ASN A 180 -12.71 5.28 -3.66
C ASN A 180 -12.07 5.06 -5.03
N LEU A 181 -11.72 3.81 -5.37
CA LEU A 181 -11.18 3.46 -6.68
C LEU A 181 -12.19 3.63 -7.82
N ILE A 182 -13.47 3.28 -7.58
CA ILE A 182 -14.56 3.49 -8.56
C ILE A 182 -14.77 4.98 -8.80
N GLN A 183 -14.85 5.77 -7.72
CA GLN A 183 -15.06 7.21 -7.81
C GLN A 183 -13.89 7.93 -8.48
N ALA A 184 -12.65 7.57 -8.14
CA ALA A 184 -11.46 8.13 -8.78
C ALA A 184 -11.31 7.67 -10.23
N GLY A 185 -11.77 6.46 -10.55
CA GLY A 185 -11.66 5.86 -11.89
C GLY A 185 -12.59 6.46 -12.94
N GLY A 186 -13.54 7.31 -12.51
CA GLY A 186 -14.55 7.93 -13.34
C GLY A 186 -15.49 6.90 -13.96
N GLU A 187 -16.80 7.14 -13.84
CA GLU A 187 -17.75 6.59 -14.80
C GLU A 187 -17.20 6.95 -16.19
N ASP A 188 -16.81 5.93 -16.97
CA ASP A 188 -16.63 6.11 -18.41
C ASP A 188 -17.97 6.67 -18.89
N SER A 189 -18.02 7.99 -19.00
CA SER A 189 -19.11 8.72 -19.60
C SER A 189 -19.16 8.20 -21.02
N ILE A 190 -20.11 7.31 -21.24
CA ILE A 190 -20.59 6.95 -22.57
C ILE A 190 -21.17 8.25 -23.12
N GLU A 191 -20.31 9.06 -23.72
CA GLU A 191 -20.75 10.06 -24.69
C GLU A 191 -21.19 9.28 -25.93
N ASP A 192 -22.51 9.10 -26.05
CA ASP A 192 -23.22 8.68 -27.26
C ASP A 192 -23.03 9.68 -28.43
#